data_AF-A0A2T4RXD0-F1
#
_entry.id   AF-A0A2T4RXD0-F1
#
_cell.length_a   1.000
_cell.length_b   1.000
_cell.length_c   1.000
_cell.angle_alpha   90.00
_cell.angle_beta   90.00
_cell.angle_gamma   90.00
#
_symmetry.space_group_name_H-M   'P 1'
#
loop_
_entity.id
_entity.type
_entity.pdbx_description
1 polymer ?
#
loop_
_entity_poly.entity_id
_entity_poly.type
_entity_poly.pdbx_seq_one_letter_code
_entity_poly.pdbx_strand_id
1 'polypeptide(L)'
;PNWVSALVCVLVLMAFNLLSAKLFGELEFWFAIIKVTTIIVLIVVGLGMIFVAYETKFGHASITHLYDHGIFPKGVSGFFMSFQMALFSFVGIELIGVTAGETKDPEKIIPKAINSVPVRILLFYV
;
A
#
# COMPACT_ATOMS: atom_id res chain seq x y z
N PRO A 1 21.61 9.91 8.50
CA PRO A 1 20.33 10.43 9.06
C PRO A 1 19.19 10.27 8.05
N ASN A 2 18.10 9.60 8.43
CA ASN A 2 16.97 9.30 7.54
C ASN A 2 16.29 10.57 6.98
N TRP A 3 16.44 11.72 7.64
CA TRP A 3 15.90 12.99 7.12
C TRP A 3 16.58 13.41 5.81
N VAL A 4 17.87 13.10 5.63
CA VAL A 4 18.63 13.56 4.46
C VAL A 4 18.14 12.86 3.20
N SER A 5 17.91 11.55 3.26
CA SER A 5 17.33 10.79 2.15
C SER A 5 15.89 11.23 1.82
N ALA A 6 15.08 11.52 2.85
CA ALA A 6 13.72 12.04 2.64
C ALA A 6 13.74 13.42 1.95
N LEU A 7 14.61 14.32 2.42
CA LEU A 7 14.75 15.67 1.87
C LEU A 7 15.23 15.64 0.42
N VAL A 8 16.20 14.79 0.08
CA VAL A 8 16.65 14.60 -1.31
C VAL A 8 15.51 14.09 -2.19
N CYS A 9 14.74 13.11 -1.74
CA CYS A 9 13.62 12.56 -2.50
C CYS A 9 12.55 13.62 -2.80
N VAL A 10 12.18 14.42 -1.79
CA VAL A 10 11.20 15.51 -1.93
C VAL A 10 11.70 16.55 -2.95
N LEU A 11 12.97 16.97 -2.87
CA LEU A 11 13.52 17.95 -3.81
C LEU A 11 13.53 17.43 -5.25
N VAL A 12 13.85 16.16 -5.47
CA VAL A 12 13.83 15.53 -6.79
C VAL A 12 12.41 15.47 -7.35
N LEU A 13 11.44 15.02 -6.56
CA LEU A 13 10.03 14.96 -6.98
C LEU A 13 9.49 16.37 -7.27
N MET A 14 9.84 17.36 -6.46
CA MET A 14 9.48 18.75 -6.69
C MET A 14 10.07 19.30 -7.99
N ALA A 15 11.34 19.00 -8.27
CA ALA A 15 11.99 19.41 -9.52
C ALA A 15 11.30 18.80 -10.75
N PHE A 16 10.92 17.52 -10.71
CA PHE A 16 10.18 16.90 -11.81
C PHE A 16 8.77 17.48 -11.99
N ASN A 17 8.09 17.80 -10.88
CA ASN A 17 6.76 18.42 -10.92
C ASN A 17 6.79 19.78 -11.64
N LEU A 18 7.82 20.60 -11.40
CA LEU A 18 7.98 21.91 -12.02
C LEU A 18 8.34 21.86 -13.52
N LEU A 19 9.05 20.83 -13.96
CA LEU A 19 9.56 20.75 -15.35
C LEU A 19 8.51 20.20 -16.34
N SER A 20 7.65 19.28 -15.92
CA SER A 20 6.57 18.77 -16.79
C SER A 20 5.53 17.97 -16.00
N ALA A 21 4.29 18.46 -15.96
CA ALA A 21 3.15 17.71 -15.42
C ALA A 21 2.94 16.35 -16.14
N LYS A 22 3.36 16.25 -17.41
CA LYS A 22 3.31 15.00 -18.18
C LYS A 22 4.30 13.97 -17.65
N LEU A 23 5.51 14.39 -17.28
CA LEU A 23 6.53 13.51 -16.72
C LEU A 23 6.10 12.95 -15.36
N PHE A 24 5.42 13.77 -14.54
CA PHE A 24 4.86 13.32 -13.28
C PHE A 24 3.85 12.18 -13.46
N GLY A 25 2.92 12.32 -14.41
CA GLY A 25 1.93 11.27 -14.71
C GLY A 25 2.57 9.98 -15.23
N GLU A 26 3.61 10.08 -16.06
CA GLU A 26 4.37 8.90 -16.52
C GLU A 26 5.10 8.21 -15.35
N LEU A 27 5.77 8.97 -14.48
CA LEU A 27 6.45 8.42 -13.29
C LEU A 27 5.48 7.74 -12.33
N GLU A 28 4.31 8.32 -12.09
CA GLU A 28 3.27 7.71 -11.25
C GLU A 28 2.82 6.36 -11.81
N PHE A 29 2.64 6.27 -13.14
CA PHE A 29 2.32 5.02 -13.81
C PHE A 29 3.43 3.97 -13.63
N TRP A 30 4.70 4.34 -13.83
CA TRP A 30 5.83 3.44 -13.61
C TRP A 30 5.93 2.96 -12.16
N PHE A 31 5.74 3.85 -11.18
CA PHE A 31 5.73 3.48 -9.77
C PHE A 31 4.55 2.59 -9.41
N ALA A 32 3.38 2.78 -10.05
CA ALA A 32 2.23 1.90 -9.88
C ALA A 32 2.53 0.48 -10.38
N ILE A 33 3.21 0.33 -11.52
CA ILE A 33 3.64 -0.98 -12.04
C ILE A 33 4.57 -1.69 -11.06
N ILE A 34 5.56 -0.98 -10.51
CA ILE A 34 6.50 -1.55 -9.53
C ILE A 34 5.73 -2.07 -8.32
N LYS A 35 4.78 -1.29 -7.80
CA LYS A 35 3.94 -1.68 -6.66
C LYS A 35 3.16 -2.96 -6.94
N VAL A 36 2.46 -3.05 -8.06
CA VAL A 36 1.66 -4.23 -8.44
C VAL A 36 2.56 -5.45 -8.64
N THR A 37 3.67 -5.29 -9.35
CA THR A 37 4.62 -6.39 -9.62
C THR A 37 5.20 -6.94 -8.32
N THR A 38 5.56 -6.05 -7.38
CA THR A 38 6.10 -6.44 -6.07
C THR A 38 5.11 -7.30 -5.29
N ILE A 39 3.82 -6.93 -5.29
CA ILE A 39 2.77 -7.68 -4.58
C ILE A 39 2.59 -9.07 -5.19
N ILE A 40 2.54 -9.16 -6.52
CA ILE A 40 2.43 -10.45 -7.22
C ILE A 40 3.62 -11.35 -6.86
N VAL A 41 4.85 -10.81 -6.90
CA VAL A 41 6.05 -11.55 -6.54
C VAL A 41 5.99 -12.03 -5.09
N LEU A 42 5.60 -11.17 -4.15
CA LEU A 42 5.48 -11.52 -2.73
C LEU A 42 4.44 -12.62 -2.50
N ILE A 43 3.29 -12.59 -3.18
CA ILE A 43 2.26 -13.62 -3.10
C ILE A 43 2.80 -14.95 -3.63
N VAL A 44 3.42 -14.95 -4.81
CA VAL A 44 3.97 -16.17 -5.43
C VAL A 44 5.07 -16.79 -4.55
N VAL A 45 5.98 -15.97 -4.02
CA VAL A 45 7.04 -16.43 -3.12
C VAL A 45 6.45 -16.94 -1.81
N GLY A 46 5.47 -16.24 -1.23
CA GLY A 46 4.76 -16.64 -0.02
C GLY A 46 4.09 -18.00 -0.16
N LEU A 47 3.31 -18.19 -1.23
CA LEU A 47 2.67 -19.46 -1.55
C LEU A 47 3.71 -20.56 -1.80
N GLY A 48 4.77 -20.26 -2.55
CA GLY A 48 5.87 -21.21 -2.79
C GLY A 48 6.52 -21.69 -1.50
N MET A 49 6.77 -20.78 -0.54
CA MET A 49 7.31 -21.13 0.77
C MET A 49 6.37 -22.04 1.56
N ILE A 50 5.05 -21.78 1.52
CA ILE A 50 4.05 -22.60 2.20
C ILE A 50 3.97 -24.01 1.59
N PHE A 51 3.94 -24.13 0.25
CA PHE A 51 3.85 -25.44 -0.43
C PHE A 51 5.08 -26.31 -0.20
N VAL A 52 6.26 -25.70 -0.10
CA VAL A 52 7.53 -26.41 0.16
C VAL A 52 7.77 -26.64 1.66
N ALA A 53 6.89 -26.13 2.53
CA ALA A 53 7.07 -26.10 3.98
C ALA A 53 8.48 -25.59 4.37
N TYR A 54 8.91 -24.52 3.71
CA TYR A 54 10.29 -24.04 3.79
C TYR A 54 10.68 -23.71 5.23
N GLU A 55 11.75 -24.33 5.73
CA GLU A 55 12.30 -24.05 7.05
C GLU A 55 13.06 -22.73 7.04
N THR A 56 12.59 -21.80 7.86
CA THR A 56 13.28 -20.54 8.14
C THR A 56 13.90 -20.60 9.54
N LYS A 57 14.75 -19.61 9.86
CA LYS A 57 15.29 -19.44 11.23
C LYS A 57 14.22 -19.26 12.32
N PHE A 58 12.97 -19.00 11.93
CA PHE A 58 11.84 -18.76 12.82
C PHE A 58 10.79 -19.88 12.78
N GLY A 59 11.07 -20.98 12.08
CA GLY A 59 10.16 -22.12 11.90
C GLY A 59 9.74 -22.34 10.46
N HIS A 60 8.80 -23.26 10.25
CA HIS A 60 8.28 -23.61 8.92
C HIS A 60 7.24 -22.59 8.45
N ALA A 61 7.25 -22.28 7.16
CA ALA A 61 6.18 -21.50 6.54
C ALA A 61 4.86 -22.29 6.57
N SER A 62 3.86 -21.79 7.30
CA SER A 62 2.56 -22.43 7.50
C SER A 62 1.45 -21.40 7.67
N ILE A 63 0.23 -21.75 7.25
CA ILE A 63 -0.99 -20.95 7.46
C ILE A 63 -1.39 -20.94 8.95
N THR A 64 -0.91 -21.90 9.74
CA THR A 64 -1.21 -22.00 11.19
C THR A 64 -0.74 -20.77 11.97
N HIS A 65 0.30 -20.06 11.49
CA HIS A 65 0.79 -18.82 12.10
C HIS A 65 -0.25 -17.70 12.18
N LEU A 66 -1.34 -17.77 11.38
CA LEU A 66 -2.44 -16.81 11.44
C LEU A 66 -3.23 -16.86 12.76
N TYR A 67 -3.27 -18.03 13.42
CA TYR A 67 -4.07 -18.22 14.63
C TYR A 67 -3.31 -18.86 15.80
N ASP A 68 -2.15 -19.48 15.56
CA ASP A 68 -1.35 -20.14 16.61
C ASP A 68 -0.90 -19.19 17.73
N HIS A 69 -0.66 -17.92 17.40
CA HIS A 69 -0.24 -16.90 18.36
C HIS A 69 -1.43 -16.17 19.04
N GLY A 70 -2.66 -16.64 18.80
CA GLY A 70 -3.90 -16.00 19.25
C GLY A 70 -4.29 -14.75 18.44
N ILE A 71 -5.52 -14.27 18.62
CA ILE A 71 -6.06 -13.10 17.90
C ILE A 71 -5.44 -11.77 18.41
N PHE A 72 -4.83 -11.79 19.61
CA PHE A 72 -4.19 -10.63 20.26
C PHE A 72 -2.80 -10.96 20.81
N PRO A 73 -1.81 -11.29 19.96
CA PRO A 73 -0.47 -11.71 20.41
C PRO A 73 0.27 -10.61 21.20
N LYS A 74 -0.08 -9.34 20.98
CA LYS A 74 0.46 -8.17 21.69
C LYS A 74 -0.56 -7.52 22.65
N GLY A 75 -1.63 -8.24 23.00
CA GLY A 75 -2.71 -7.74 23.86
C GLY A 75 -3.58 -6.64 23.23
N VAL A 76 -4.48 -6.09 24.03
CA VAL A 76 -5.46 -5.06 23.61
C VAL A 76 -4.75 -3.75 23.20
N SER A 77 -3.68 -3.36 23.89
CA SER A 77 -2.89 -2.18 23.53
C SER A 77 -2.22 -2.32 22.16
N GLY A 78 -1.68 -3.51 21.84
CA GLY A 78 -1.10 -3.81 20.54
C GLY A 78 -2.13 -3.74 19.41
N PHE A 79 -3.36 -4.18 19.68
CA PHE A 79 -4.48 -4.02 18.73
C PHE A 79 -4.78 -2.55 18.46
N PHE A 80 -4.87 -1.71 19.50
CA PHE A 80 -5.08 -0.28 19.31
C PHE A 80 -3.93 0.40 18.56
N MET A 81 -2.67 0.01 18.81
CA MET A 81 -1.52 0.51 18.05
C MET A 81 -1.54 0.07 16.58
N SER A 82 -2.14 -1.08 16.26
CA SER A 82 -2.27 -1.53 14.87
C SER A 82 -3.20 -0.64 14.04
N PHE A 83 -4.24 -0.03 14.65
CA PHE A 83 -5.08 0.95 13.95
C PHE A 83 -4.28 2.15 13.48
N GLN A 84 -3.36 2.66 14.30
CA GLN A 84 -2.51 3.77 13.90
C GLN A 84 -1.70 3.39 12.63
N MET A 85 -1.03 2.24 12.63
CA MET A 85 -0.31 1.74 11.46
C MET A 85 -1.22 1.56 10.23
N ALA A 86 -2.42 0.99 10.43
CA ALA A 86 -3.39 0.79 9.36
C ALA A 86 -3.85 2.15 8.78
N LEU A 87 -4.21 3.13 9.61
CA LEU A 87 -4.62 4.46 9.17
C LEU A 87 -3.52 5.17 8.37
N PHE A 88 -2.26 5.12 8.84
CA PHE A 88 -1.13 5.69 8.11
C PHE A 88 -0.91 5.02 6.73
N SER A 89 -1.27 3.75 6.59
CA SER A 89 -1.18 3.01 5.32
C SER A 89 -2.23 3.46 4.29
N PHE A 90 -3.27 4.19 4.72
CA PHE A 90 -4.33 4.74 3.85
C PHE A 90 -4.19 6.23 3.56
N VAL A 91 -3.09 6.87 3.98
CA VAL A 91 -2.80 8.27 3.64
C VAL A 91 -2.64 8.39 2.11
N GLY A 92 -3.35 9.35 1.52
CA GLY A 92 -3.41 9.55 0.06
C GLY A 92 -4.74 9.16 -0.59
N ILE A 93 -5.63 8.48 0.13
CA ILE A 93 -7.03 8.27 -0.32
C ILE A 93 -7.80 9.60 -0.39
N GLU A 94 -7.37 10.57 0.41
CA GLU A 94 -7.87 11.95 0.45
C GLU A 94 -7.70 12.67 -0.89
N LEU A 95 -6.71 12.26 -1.69
CA LEU A 95 -6.46 12.82 -3.02
C LEU A 95 -7.66 12.59 -3.95
N ILE A 96 -8.38 11.48 -3.79
CA ILE A 96 -9.61 11.18 -4.54
C ILE A 96 -10.68 12.25 -4.25
N GLY A 97 -10.76 12.76 -3.02
CA GLY A 97 -11.67 13.84 -2.65
C GLY A 97 -11.32 15.18 -3.29
N VAL A 98 -10.03 15.47 -3.48
CA VAL A 98 -9.56 16.67 -4.18
C VAL A 98 -9.84 16.56 -5.68
N THR A 99 -9.48 15.43 -6.30
CA THR A 99 -9.70 15.20 -7.74
C THR A 99 -11.19 15.11 -8.09
N ALA A 100 -12.02 14.66 -7.15
CA ALA A 100 -13.48 14.69 -7.27
C ALA A 100 -14.04 16.10 -7.51
N GLY A 101 -13.43 17.14 -6.90
CA GLY A 101 -13.82 18.54 -7.08
C GLY A 101 -13.44 19.13 -8.44
N GLU A 102 -12.45 18.54 -9.11
CA GLU A 102 -11.94 18.99 -10.43
C GLU A 102 -12.52 18.19 -11.60
N THR A 103 -13.36 17.20 -11.32
CA THR A 103 -13.89 16.28 -12.33
C THR A 103 -15.11 16.88 -13.05
N LYS A 104 -15.20 16.69 -14.37
CA LYS A 104 -16.28 17.23 -15.23
C LYS A 104 -17.70 16.72 -14.90
N ASP A 105 -17.82 15.49 -14.37
CA ASP A 105 -19.09 14.82 -14.01
C ASP A 105 -19.04 14.22 -12.60
N PRO A 106 -19.08 15.04 -11.54
CA PRO A 106 -18.89 14.58 -10.16
C PRO A 106 -19.96 13.57 -9.71
N GLU A 107 -21.23 13.75 -10.13
CA GLU A 107 -22.34 12.86 -9.74
C GLU A 107 -22.14 11.39 -10.15
N LYS A 108 -21.39 11.13 -11.23
CA LYS A 108 -21.12 9.77 -11.72
C LYS A 108 -19.74 9.27 -11.33
N ILE A 109 -18.73 10.15 -11.35
CA ILE A 109 -17.35 9.74 -11.12
C ILE A 109 -17.06 9.55 -9.63
N ILE A 110 -17.63 10.39 -8.75
CA ILE A 110 -17.40 10.29 -7.30
C ILE A 110 -17.87 8.94 -6.73
N PRO A 111 -19.11 8.48 -6.98
CA PRO A 111 -19.56 7.18 -6.47
C PRO A 111 -18.72 6.03 -7.00
N LYS A 112 -18.30 6.09 -8.27
CA LYS A 112 -17.47 5.05 -8.90
C LYS A 112 -16.07 4.99 -8.27
N ALA A 113 -15.46 6.14 -8.03
CA ALA A 113 -14.15 6.23 -7.39
C ALA A 113 -14.21 5.69 -5.96
N ILE A 114 -15.21 6.10 -5.17
CA ILE A 114 -15.42 5.62 -3.80
C ILE A 114 -15.63 4.10 -3.76
N ASN A 115 -16.48 3.56 -4.65
CA ASN A 115 -16.74 2.11 -4.67
C ASN A 115 -15.51 1.29 -5.12
N SER A 116 -14.56 1.90 -5.84
CA SER A 116 -13.31 1.23 -6.26
C SER A 116 -12.26 1.16 -5.15
N VAL A 117 -12.34 2.05 -4.15
CA VAL A 117 -11.37 2.17 -3.07
C VAL A 117 -11.27 0.89 -2.23
N PRO A 118 -12.37 0.30 -1.71
CA PRO A 118 -12.30 -0.91 -0.89
C PRO A 118 -11.68 -2.10 -1.64
N VAL A 119 -12.02 -2.26 -2.92
CA VAL A 119 -11.49 -3.34 -3.76
C VAL A 119 -9.97 -3.22 -3.90
N ARG A 120 -9.46 -1.99 -4.13
CA ARG A 120 -8.03 -1.74 -4.18
C ARG A 120 -7.37 -2.02 -2.83
N ILE A 121 -7.99 -1.63 -1.72
CA ILE A 121 -7.42 -1.91 -0.39
C ILE A 121 -7.30 -3.42 -0.17
N LEU A 122 -8.37 -4.19 -0.43
CA LEU A 122 -8.36 -5.64 -0.26
C LEU A 122 -7.26 -6.29 -1.12
N LEU A 123 -7.16 -5.94 -2.40
CA LEU A 123 -6.16 -6.53 -3.30
C LEU A 123 -4.71 -6.26 -2.86
N PHE A 124 -4.44 -5.07 -2.30
CA PHE A 124 -3.08 -4.66 -1.97
C PHE A 124 -2.65 -5.04 -0.54
N TYR A 125 -3.59 -5.25 0.38
CA TYR A 125 -3.30 -5.44 1.81
C TYR A 125 -3.75 -6.79 2.39
N VAL A 126 -4.63 -7.53 1.72
CA VAL A 126 -5.15 -8.84 2.16
C VAL A 126 -4.66 -9.94 1.22
#